data_AF-A0A9P7GQ57-F1
#
_entry.id   AF-A0A9P7GQ57-F1
#
_cell.length_a   1.000
_cell.length_b   1.000
_cell.length_c   1.000
_cell.angle_alpha   90.00
_cell.angle_beta   90.00
_cell.angle_gamma   90.00
#
_symmetry.space_group_name_H-M   'P 1'
#
loop_
_entity.id
_entity.type
_entity.pdbx_description
1 polymer ?
#
loop_
_entity_poly.entity_id
_entity_poly.type
_entity_poly.pdbx_seq_one_letter_code
_entity_poly.pdbx_strand_id
1 'polypeptide(L)'
;MELTFVTDLGQPFVVEIDPNMELENVMALLEAESGIPVAEQSISFNDRELNAPKSTMRELGVDGDNAMLVLRRKVPNPAGRPIEQDSEMMRLQILGDPNLMHQLQEAQPELAAAAQSNPQRFAELLRQTRERHRAAELARQQEIANLNADPFNLDAQRKIEEAIRQAAVMENMEHALEYSPESFGRVTML
;
A
#
# COMPACT_ATOMS: atom_id res chain seq x y z
N MET A 1 -26.22 -6.38 15.16
CA MET A 1 -25.83 -5.93 13.81
C MET A 1 -24.96 -7.01 13.19
N GLU A 2 -25.11 -7.24 11.90
CA GLU A 2 -24.25 -8.15 11.13
C GLU A 2 -23.12 -7.34 10.49
N LEU A 3 -21.87 -7.72 10.76
CA LEU A 3 -20.69 -7.13 10.15
C LEU A 3 -19.99 -8.12 9.24
N THR A 4 -19.63 -7.70 8.04
CA THR A 4 -18.85 -8.51 7.10
C THR A 4 -17.39 -8.10 7.14
N PHE A 5 -16.50 -9.01 7.49
CA PHE A 5 -15.06 -8.79 7.50
C PHE A 5 -14.41 -9.45 6.28
N VAL A 6 -13.66 -8.67 5.51
CA VAL A 6 -12.86 -9.16 4.38
C VAL A 6 -11.41 -9.25 4.80
N THR A 7 -10.85 -10.46 4.73
CA THR A 7 -9.42 -10.73 5.01
C THR A 7 -8.54 -10.48 3.78
N ASP A 8 -7.22 -10.41 3.97
CA ASP A 8 -6.25 -10.33 2.87
C ASP A 8 -6.27 -11.56 1.94
N LEU A 9 -6.76 -12.69 2.44
CA LEU A 9 -6.99 -13.92 1.68
C LEU A 9 -8.23 -13.83 0.77
N GLY A 10 -8.96 -12.71 0.80
CA GLY A 10 -10.13 -12.45 -0.04
C GLY A 10 -11.38 -13.24 0.34
N GLN A 11 -11.35 -14.00 1.45
CA GLN A 11 -12.51 -14.71 1.96
C GLN A 11 -13.24 -13.82 2.99
N PRO A 12 -14.47 -13.37 2.70
CA PRO A 12 -15.30 -12.66 3.65
C PRO A 12 -15.94 -13.61 4.66
N PHE A 13 -16.09 -13.17 5.90
CA PHE A 13 -16.88 -13.85 6.92
C PHE A 13 -17.76 -12.84 7.67
N VAL A 14 -18.88 -13.32 8.20
CA VAL A 14 -19.88 -12.48 8.89
C VAL A 14 -19.82 -12.73 10.38
N VAL A 15 -19.90 -11.66 11.16
CA VAL A 15 -19.89 -11.69 12.62
C VAL A 15 -21.07 -10.88 13.14
N GLU A 16 -21.87 -11.49 14.01
CA GLU A 16 -22.96 -10.82 14.72
C GLU A 16 -22.42 -10.17 15.99
N ILE A 17 -22.60 -8.86 16.12
CA ILE A 17 -22.20 -8.11 17.31
C ILE A 17 -23.27 -7.12 17.78
N ASP A 18 -23.15 -6.66 19.02
CA ASP A 18 -23.94 -5.55 19.55
C ASP A 18 -23.42 -4.19 19.04
N PRO A 19 -24.31 -3.24 18.67
CA PRO A 19 -23.90 -1.88 18.24
C PRO A 19 -23.11 -1.10 19.30
N ASN A 20 -23.37 -1.39 20.56
CA ASN A 20 -22.71 -0.75 21.70
C ASN A 20 -21.46 -1.51 22.16
N MET A 21 -21.05 -2.56 21.44
CA MET A 21 -19.83 -3.30 21.73
C MET A 21 -18.61 -2.41 21.45
N GLU A 22 -17.66 -2.39 22.38
CA GLU A 22 -16.37 -1.73 22.20
C GLU A 22 -15.53 -2.46 21.15
N LEU A 23 -14.71 -1.70 20.42
CA LEU A 23 -13.81 -2.25 19.40
C LEU A 23 -12.87 -3.32 19.97
N GLU A 24 -12.41 -3.19 21.21
CA GLU A 24 -11.58 -4.23 21.86
C GLU A 24 -12.25 -5.60 21.97
N ASN A 25 -13.55 -5.61 22.25
CA ASN A 25 -14.32 -6.84 22.36
C ASN A 25 -14.58 -7.47 20.99
N VAL A 26 -14.79 -6.63 19.96
CA VAL A 26 -14.89 -7.09 18.56
C VAL A 26 -13.57 -7.69 18.09
N MET A 27 -12.43 -7.06 18.41
CA MET A 27 -11.11 -7.61 18.07
C MET A 27 -10.88 -8.98 18.72
N ALA A 28 -11.28 -9.17 19.98
CA ALA A 28 -11.17 -10.45 20.65
C ALA A 28 -12.03 -11.55 19.99
N LEU A 29 -13.22 -11.19 19.49
CA LEU A 29 -14.08 -12.10 18.73
C LEU A 29 -13.44 -12.48 17.38
N LEU A 30 -12.87 -11.49 16.68
CA LEU A 30 -12.15 -11.71 15.43
C LEU A 30 -10.90 -12.57 15.62
N GLU A 31 -10.25 -12.54 16.78
CA GLU A 31 -9.12 -13.43 17.07
C GLU A 31 -9.54 -14.89 17.08
N ALA A 32 -10.70 -15.20 17.66
CA ALA A 32 -11.24 -16.56 17.68
C ALA A 32 -11.64 -17.06 16.28
N GLU A 33 -12.22 -16.20 15.44
CA GLU A 33 -12.70 -16.56 14.11
C GLU A 33 -11.59 -16.59 13.04
N SER A 34 -10.69 -15.61 13.05
CA SER A 34 -9.65 -15.46 12.02
C SER A 34 -8.30 -16.07 12.40
N GLY A 35 -8.08 -16.36 13.69
CA GLY A 35 -6.78 -16.80 14.21
C GLY A 35 -5.70 -15.71 14.20
N ILE A 36 -6.06 -14.45 13.91
CA ILE A 36 -5.15 -13.30 13.96
C ILE A 36 -5.21 -12.71 15.38
N PRO A 37 -4.12 -12.69 16.17
CA PRO A 37 -4.17 -12.15 17.51
C PRO A 37 -4.47 -10.65 17.49
N VAL A 38 -5.18 -10.12 18.50
CA VAL A 38 -5.58 -8.69 18.58
C VAL A 38 -4.41 -7.73 18.32
N ALA A 39 -3.23 -8.06 18.83
CA ALA A 39 -2.00 -7.29 18.64
C ALA A 39 -1.50 -7.24 17.18
N GLU A 40 -2.04 -8.08 16.30
CA GLU A 40 -1.75 -8.20 14.86
C GLU A 40 -2.96 -7.85 13.99
N GLN A 41 -4.07 -7.39 14.56
CA GLN A 41 -5.24 -6.95 13.79
C GLN A 41 -5.14 -5.46 13.41
N SER A 42 -5.41 -5.14 12.16
CA SER A 42 -5.72 -3.78 11.68
C SER A 42 -7.09 -3.85 11.01
N ILE A 43 -8.03 -3.04 11.51
CA ILE A 43 -9.42 -3.02 11.06
C ILE A 43 -9.71 -1.66 10.44
N SER A 44 -10.21 -1.66 9.21
CA SER A 44 -10.57 -0.43 8.50
C SER A 44 -12.02 -0.45 8.03
N PHE A 45 -12.68 0.70 8.12
CA PHE A 45 -14.05 0.94 7.65
C PHE A 45 -14.08 2.23 6.82
N ASN A 46 -14.59 2.18 5.58
CA ASN A 46 -14.58 3.32 4.64
C ASN A 46 -13.21 4.00 4.53
N ASP A 47 -12.14 3.21 4.34
CA ASP A 47 -10.74 3.68 4.26
C ASP A 47 -10.18 4.29 5.56
N ARG A 48 -10.97 4.37 6.63
CA ARG A 48 -10.55 4.84 7.96
C ARG A 48 -10.16 3.66 8.85
N GLU A 49 -8.92 3.66 9.33
CA GLU A 49 -8.48 2.71 10.36
C GLU A 49 -9.19 3.00 11.69
N LEU A 50 -9.68 1.93 12.32
CA LEU A 50 -10.32 1.99 13.63
C LEU A 50 -9.26 1.76 14.71
N ASN A 51 -8.84 2.84 15.37
CA ASN A 51 -7.71 2.84 16.31
C ASN A 51 -8.09 3.24 17.76
N ALA A 52 -9.39 3.31 18.07
CA ALA A 52 -9.90 3.65 19.40
C ALA A 52 -10.54 2.41 20.07
N PRO A 53 -9.78 1.59 20.81
CA PRO A 53 -10.26 0.31 21.35
C PRO A 53 -11.45 0.42 22.31
N LYS A 54 -11.55 1.55 23.03
CA LYS A 54 -12.62 1.84 23.99
C LYS A 54 -13.85 2.52 23.39
N SER A 55 -13.80 2.87 22.11
CA SER A 55 -14.96 3.44 21.43
C SER A 55 -15.86 2.32 20.97
N THR A 56 -17.17 2.54 21.10
CA THR A 56 -18.17 1.61 20.56
C THR A 56 -18.15 1.62 19.03
N MET A 57 -18.58 0.51 18.42
CA MET A 57 -18.69 0.42 16.96
C MET A 57 -19.55 1.55 16.37
N ARG A 58 -20.59 1.96 17.09
CA ARG A 58 -21.45 3.09 16.73
C ARG A 58 -20.72 4.44 16.74
N GLU A 59 -19.90 4.71 17.76
CA GLU A 59 -19.07 5.92 17.83
C GLU A 59 -17.99 5.97 16.75
N LEU A 60 -17.56 4.79 16.28
CA LEU A 60 -16.63 4.64 15.17
C LEU A 60 -17.31 4.84 13.80
N GLY A 61 -18.63 5.08 13.77
CA GLY A 61 -19.42 5.30 12.56
C GLY A 61 -19.93 4.02 11.92
N VAL A 62 -19.80 2.88 12.58
CA VAL A 62 -20.34 1.58 12.15
C VAL A 62 -21.74 1.42 12.74
N ASP A 63 -22.72 2.10 12.13
CA ASP A 63 -24.13 2.11 12.57
C ASP A 63 -25.05 1.28 11.65
N GLY A 64 -24.56 0.86 10.48
CA GLY A 64 -25.33 0.13 9.47
C GLY A 64 -25.34 -1.38 9.67
N ASP A 65 -26.50 -2.01 9.43
CA ASP A 65 -26.61 -3.45 9.21
C ASP A 65 -25.87 -3.83 7.91
N ASN A 66 -25.10 -4.92 7.91
CA ASN A 66 -24.24 -5.36 6.81
C ASN A 66 -23.06 -4.42 6.47
N ALA A 67 -22.50 -3.70 7.45
CA ALA A 67 -21.28 -2.93 7.22
C ALA A 67 -20.10 -3.85 6.83
N MET A 68 -19.36 -3.45 5.78
CA MET A 68 -18.18 -4.17 5.30
C MET A 68 -16.90 -3.54 5.87
N LEU A 69 -16.14 -4.33 6.60
CA LEU A 69 -14.86 -3.96 7.20
C LEU A 69 -13.75 -4.78 6.58
N VAL A 70 -12.56 -4.21 6.55
CA VAL A 70 -11.35 -4.90 6.11
C VAL A 70 -10.56 -5.29 7.34
N LEU A 71 -10.34 -6.60 7.53
CA LEU A 71 -9.45 -7.13 8.54
C LEU A 71 -8.13 -7.49 7.88
N ARG A 72 -7.07 -6.77 8.21
CA ARG A 72 -5.72 -7.10 7.79
C ARG A 72 -4.93 -7.61 8.97
N ARG A 73 -4.11 -8.64 8.73
CA ARG A 73 -3.00 -8.92 9.63
C ARG A 73 -1.99 -7.80 9.46
N LYS A 74 -1.93 -6.85 10.40
CA LYS A 74 -0.71 -6.06 10.54
C LYS A 74 0.34 -7.09 10.93
N VAL A 75 1.29 -7.33 10.04
CA VAL A 75 2.52 -7.99 10.44
C VAL A 75 3.01 -7.17 11.63
N PRO A 76 3.03 -7.74 12.84
CA PRO A 76 3.71 -7.06 13.91
C PRO A 76 5.11 -6.95 13.34
N ASN A 77 5.61 -5.72 13.15
CA ASN A 77 7.03 -5.58 13.35
C ASN A 77 7.22 -6.16 14.76
N PRO A 78 7.87 -7.33 14.94
CA PRO A 78 7.71 -8.17 16.14
C PRO A 78 8.44 -7.58 17.35
N ALA A 79 8.16 -6.32 17.62
CA ALA A 79 9.10 -5.41 18.16
C ALA A 79 8.42 -4.05 18.37
N GLY A 80 7.83 -3.89 19.55
CA GLY A 80 8.18 -2.74 20.39
C GLY A 80 9.67 -2.73 20.77
N ARG A 81 10.55 -3.20 19.88
CA ARG A 81 12.00 -3.05 20.00
C ARG A 81 12.31 -1.69 19.40
N PRO A 82 13.22 -0.92 20.02
CA PRO A 82 13.68 0.32 19.42
C PRO A 82 14.10 0.02 17.97
N ILE A 83 13.84 0.96 17.07
CA ILE A 83 14.19 0.91 15.63
C ILE A 83 15.64 0.40 15.41
N GLU A 84 16.51 0.58 16.40
CA GLU A 84 17.83 -0.04 16.53
C GLU A 84 17.85 -1.57 16.34
N GLN A 85 16.98 -2.37 16.96
CA GLN A 85 17.03 -3.84 16.81
C GLN A 85 16.55 -4.33 15.44
N ASP A 86 15.62 -3.61 14.81
CA ASP A 86 15.17 -3.89 13.44
C ASP A 86 16.30 -3.56 12.45
N SER A 87 16.97 -2.42 12.65
CA SER A 87 18.13 -2.02 11.86
C SER A 87 19.31 -2.97 12.02
N GLU A 88 19.52 -3.53 13.22
CA GLU A 88 20.59 -4.50 13.49
C GLU A 88 20.30 -5.84 12.79
N MET A 89 19.05 -6.32 12.80
CA MET A 89 18.65 -7.51 12.04
C MET A 89 18.84 -7.33 10.52
N MET A 90 18.42 -6.18 9.98
CA MET A 90 18.62 -5.86 8.57
C MET A 90 20.11 -5.77 8.22
N ARG A 91 20.92 -5.15 9.09
CA ARG A 91 22.38 -5.06 8.90
C ARG A 91 23.01 -6.45 8.87
N LEU A 92 22.62 -7.33 9.79
CA LEU A 92 23.13 -8.71 9.84
C LEU A 92 22.72 -9.52 8.61
N GLN A 93 21.51 -9.32 8.09
CA GLN A 93 21.07 -9.95 6.84
C GLN A 93 21.88 -9.48 5.64
N ILE A 94 22.15 -8.17 5.53
CA ILE A 94 22.99 -7.59 4.48
C ILE A 94 24.43 -8.12 4.58
N LEU A 95 24.99 -8.19 5.80
CA LEU A 95 26.33 -8.74 6.01
C LEU A 95 26.39 -10.26 5.78
N GLY A 96 25.27 -10.96 5.95
CA GLY A 96 25.14 -12.38 5.68
C GLY A 96 25.01 -12.71 4.18
N ASP A 97 24.63 -11.73 3.36
CA ASP A 97 24.43 -11.91 1.92
C ASP A 97 25.38 -11.01 1.10
N PRO A 98 26.46 -11.58 0.51
CA PRO A 98 27.48 -10.79 -0.19
C PRO A 98 26.93 -10.11 -1.45
N ASN A 99 25.87 -10.64 -2.06
CA ASN A 99 25.29 -10.09 -3.28
C ASN A 99 24.47 -8.83 -2.96
N LEU A 100 23.64 -8.89 -1.90
CA LEU A 100 22.94 -7.70 -1.38
C LEU A 100 23.92 -6.61 -0.95
N MET A 101 25.04 -6.99 -0.34
CA MET A 101 26.05 -6.03 0.07
C MET A 101 26.71 -5.31 -1.11
N HIS A 102 27.01 -6.04 -2.20
CA HIS A 102 27.54 -5.43 -3.42
C HIS A 102 26.56 -4.45 -4.04
N GLN A 103 25.28 -4.84 -4.14
CA GLN A 103 24.21 -3.97 -4.64
C GLN A 103 24.05 -2.70 -3.79
N LEU A 104 24.11 -2.85 -2.46
CA LEU A 104 24.03 -1.72 -1.55
C LEU A 104 25.23 -0.78 -1.71
N GLN A 105 26.41 -1.32 -1.98
CA GLN A 105 27.62 -0.53 -2.21
C GLN A 105 27.54 0.26 -3.52
N GLU A 106 26.94 -0.30 -4.56
CA GLU A 106 26.72 0.40 -5.83
C GLU A 106 25.62 1.46 -5.73
N ALA A 107 24.49 1.16 -5.08
CA ALA A 107 23.37 2.08 -4.98
C ALA A 107 23.59 3.16 -3.92
N GLN A 108 24.15 2.80 -2.77
CA GLN A 108 24.24 3.67 -1.60
C GLN A 108 25.50 3.41 -0.76
N PRO A 109 26.67 3.92 -1.21
CA PRO A 109 27.96 3.62 -0.59
C PRO A 109 28.06 4.04 0.87
N GLU A 110 27.41 5.15 1.27
CA GLU A 110 27.39 5.60 2.68
C GLU A 110 26.64 4.61 3.58
N LEU A 111 25.55 4.02 3.10
CA LEU A 111 24.76 3.05 3.87
C LEU A 111 25.52 1.72 3.99
N ALA A 112 26.20 1.30 2.91
CA ALA A 112 27.07 0.13 2.92
C ALA A 112 28.27 0.29 3.87
N ALA A 113 28.92 1.45 3.88
CA ALA A 113 30.02 1.73 4.81
C ALA A 113 29.54 1.73 6.27
N ALA A 114 28.36 2.29 6.54
CA ALA A 114 27.76 2.28 7.87
C ALA A 114 27.38 0.87 8.33
N ALA A 115 26.86 0.02 7.42
CA ALA A 115 26.51 -1.37 7.74
C ALA A 115 27.70 -2.19 8.25
N GLN A 116 28.91 -1.92 7.76
CA GLN A 116 30.12 -2.62 8.17
C GLN A 116 30.75 -2.03 9.44
N SER A 117 30.84 -0.70 9.52
CA SER A 117 31.70 -0.04 10.50
C SER A 117 30.94 0.58 11.68
N ASN A 118 29.64 0.92 11.53
CA ASN A 118 28.91 1.66 12.56
C ASN A 118 27.39 1.35 12.54
N PRO A 119 26.91 0.42 13.39
CA PRO A 119 25.50 0.02 13.42
C PRO A 119 24.56 1.18 13.79
N GLN A 120 24.98 2.09 14.67
CA GLN A 120 24.17 3.25 15.06
C GLN A 120 23.99 4.21 13.87
N ARG A 121 25.05 4.44 13.09
CA ARG A 121 24.96 5.28 11.88
C ARG A 121 24.10 4.64 10.80
N PHE A 122 24.15 3.30 10.67
CA PHE A 122 23.29 2.56 9.75
C PHE A 122 21.81 2.72 10.11
N ALA A 123 21.47 2.60 11.40
CA ALA A 123 20.11 2.80 11.90
C ALA A 123 19.56 4.19 11.58
N GLU A 124 20.35 5.24 11.82
CA GLU A 124 19.98 6.63 11.55
C GLU A 124 19.71 6.87 10.05
N LEU A 125 20.61 6.40 9.19
CA LEU A 125 20.46 6.54 7.73
C LEU A 125 19.22 5.80 7.23
N LEU A 126 18.99 4.58 7.70
CA LEU A 126 17.83 3.78 7.33
C LEU A 126 16.52 4.46 7.74
N ARG A 127 16.49 5.08 8.92
CA ARG A 127 15.33 5.84 9.41
C ARG A 127 15.04 7.04 8.50
N GLN A 128 16.07 7.80 8.17
CA GLN A 128 15.96 8.96 7.28
C GLN A 128 15.46 8.58 5.87
N THR A 129 15.95 7.47 5.31
CA THR A 129 15.49 6.96 4.01
C THR A 129 14.02 6.53 4.06
N ARG A 130 13.60 5.81 5.10
CA ARG A 130 12.19 5.42 5.29
C ARG A 130 11.26 6.62 5.44
N GLU A 131 11.65 7.62 6.22
CA GLU A 131 10.87 8.85 6.42
C GLU A 131 10.68 9.61 5.10
N ARG A 132 11.74 9.74 4.29
CA ARG A 132 11.65 10.35 2.95
C ARG A 132 10.74 9.58 2.00
N HIS A 133 10.87 8.25 1.96
CA HIS A 133 10.00 7.41 1.13
C HIS A 133 8.55 7.56 1.54
N ARG A 134 8.25 7.42 2.84
CA ARG A 134 6.88 7.52 3.35
C ARG A 134 6.28 8.91 3.07
N ALA A 135 7.05 9.99 3.22
CA ALA A 135 6.58 11.33 2.90
C ALA A 135 6.28 11.51 1.41
N ALA A 136 7.12 10.97 0.53
CA ALA A 136 6.91 11.01 -0.92
C ALA A 136 5.71 10.17 -1.35
N GLU A 137 5.51 8.99 -0.74
CA GLU A 137 4.35 8.14 -0.96
C GLU A 137 3.06 8.85 -0.52
N LEU A 138 3.05 9.47 0.66
CA LEU A 138 1.91 10.22 1.17
C LEU A 138 1.57 11.39 0.24
N ALA A 139 2.58 12.12 -0.25
CA ALA A 139 2.40 13.22 -1.18
C ALA A 139 1.81 12.74 -2.52
N ARG A 140 2.32 11.64 -3.09
CA ARG A 140 1.73 11.03 -4.29
C ARG A 140 0.30 10.59 -4.06
N GLN A 141 0.01 9.99 -2.91
CA GLN A 141 -1.32 9.49 -2.59
C GLN A 141 -2.31 10.64 -2.42
N GLN A 142 -1.88 11.76 -1.84
CA GLN A 142 -2.68 13.00 -1.80
C GLN A 142 -2.91 13.58 -3.20
N GLU A 143 -1.91 13.56 -4.08
CA GLU A 143 -2.07 14.02 -5.46
C GLU A 143 -3.06 13.15 -6.25
N ILE A 144 -2.97 11.83 -6.12
CA ILE A 144 -3.94 10.88 -6.71
C ILE A 144 -5.33 11.08 -6.12
N ALA A 145 -5.44 11.26 -4.80
CA ALA A 145 -6.71 11.54 -4.14
C ALA A 145 -7.31 12.86 -4.64
N ASN A 146 -6.50 13.89 -4.85
CA ASN A 146 -6.94 15.17 -5.39
C ASN A 146 -7.40 15.06 -6.86
N LEU A 147 -6.72 14.24 -7.67
CA LEU A 147 -7.14 13.94 -9.05
C LEU A 147 -8.45 13.12 -9.09
N ASN A 148 -8.70 12.26 -8.10
CA ASN A 148 -9.93 11.48 -7.98
C ASN A 148 -11.09 12.25 -7.31
N ALA A 149 -10.79 13.26 -6.48
CA ALA A 149 -11.79 14.01 -5.73
C ALA A 149 -12.72 14.85 -6.62
N ASP A 150 -12.36 15.09 -7.88
CA ASP A 150 -13.20 15.82 -8.82
C ASP A 150 -13.41 15.02 -10.13
N PRO A 151 -14.35 14.04 -10.11
CA PRO A 151 -14.66 13.19 -11.27
C PRO A 151 -15.26 13.93 -12.48
N PHE A 152 -15.51 15.25 -12.37
CA PHE A 152 -15.99 16.13 -13.45
C PHE A 152 -14.94 17.15 -13.90
N ASN A 153 -13.67 16.99 -13.49
CA ASN A 153 -12.61 17.90 -13.88
C ASN A 153 -12.31 17.75 -15.38
N LEU A 154 -12.78 18.72 -16.17
CA LEU A 154 -12.66 18.76 -17.64
C LEU A 154 -11.20 18.67 -18.14
N ASP A 155 -10.21 18.98 -17.30
CA ASP A 155 -8.79 18.87 -17.64
C ASP A 155 -8.27 17.43 -17.47
N ALA A 156 -8.69 16.75 -16.40
CA ALA A 156 -8.38 15.33 -16.19
C ALA A 156 -9.09 14.45 -17.23
N GLN A 157 -10.36 14.72 -17.54
CA GLN A 157 -11.10 14.05 -18.61
C GLN A 157 -10.41 14.22 -19.96
N ARG A 158 -9.93 15.44 -20.28
CA ARG A 158 -9.20 15.71 -21.53
C ARG A 158 -7.87 14.97 -21.61
N LYS A 159 -7.11 14.89 -20.51
CA LYS A 159 -5.84 14.14 -20.47
C LYS A 159 -6.06 12.64 -20.64
N ILE A 160 -7.11 12.09 -20.03
CA ILE A 160 -7.48 10.68 -20.19
C ILE A 160 -7.93 10.41 -21.64
N GLU A 161 -8.77 11.28 -22.21
CA GLU A 161 -9.23 11.15 -23.60
C GLU A 161 -8.07 11.21 -24.61
N GLU A 162 -7.13 12.14 -24.43
CA GLU A 162 -5.96 12.27 -25.31
C GLU A 162 -5.04 11.05 -25.23
N ALA A 163 -4.82 10.52 -24.02
CA ALA A 163 -4.03 9.30 -23.82
C ALA A 163 -4.68 8.07 -24.48
N ILE A 164 -6.00 7.90 -24.33
CA ILE A 164 -6.74 6.81 -25.00
C ILE A 164 -6.67 6.96 -26.52
N ARG A 165 -6.80 8.19 -27.03
CA ARG A 165 -6.73 8.47 -28.47
C ARG A 165 -5.35 8.16 -29.04
N GLN A 166 -4.28 8.55 -28.35
CA GLN A 166 -2.92 8.23 -28.77
C GLN A 166 -2.65 6.73 -28.72
N ALA A 167 -3.11 6.03 -27.67
CA ALA A 167 -2.99 4.58 -27.56
C ALA A 167 -3.73 3.86 -28.70
N ALA A 168 -4.94 4.29 -29.04
CA ALA A 168 -5.69 3.73 -30.16
C ALA A 168 -5.01 3.98 -31.52
N VAL A 169 -4.33 5.12 -31.70
CA VAL A 169 -3.54 5.40 -32.90
C VAL A 169 -2.29 4.52 -32.96
N MET A 170 -1.59 4.35 -31.84
CA MET A 170 -0.41 3.48 -31.76
C MET A 170 -0.80 2.02 -31.98
N GLU A 171 -1.86 1.53 -31.35
CA GLU A 171 -2.35 0.16 -31.51
C GLU A 171 -2.79 -0.11 -32.96
N ASN A 172 -3.49 0.83 -33.59
CA ASN A 172 -3.88 0.69 -35.00
C ASN A 172 -2.65 0.78 -35.93
N MET A 173 -1.65 1.58 -35.57
CA MET A 173 -0.39 1.68 -36.31
C MET A 173 0.45 0.40 -36.16
N GLU A 174 0.54 -0.17 -34.97
CA GLU A 174 1.20 -1.47 -34.70
C GLU A 174 0.48 -2.59 -35.44
N HIS A 175 -0.86 -2.65 -35.37
CA HIS A 175 -1.65 -3.64 -36.10
C HIS A 175 -1.51 -3.49 -37.63
N ALA A 176 -1.39 -2.26 -38.14
CA ALA A 176 -1.11 -2.00 -39.55
C ALA A 176 0.31 -2.40 -39.96
N LEU A 177 1.30 -2.25 -39.07
CA LEU A 177 2.69 -2.69 -39.29
C LEU A 177 2.82 -4.22 -39.22
N GLU A 178 2.02 -4.89 -38.38
CA GLU A 178 2.00 -6.35 -38.26
C GLU A 178 1.28 -7.04 -39.44
N TYR A 179 0.19 -6.47 -39.96
CA TYR A 179 -0.66 -7.16 -40.94
C TYR A 179 -0.61 -6.63 -42.38
N SER A 180 0.03 -5.48 -42.68
CA SER A 180 0.09 -4.94 -44.06
C SER A 180 1.28 -3.98 -44.31
N PRO A 181 2.48 -4.49 -44.63
CA PRO A 181 3.65 -3.65 -44.90
C PRO A 181 3.61 -2.87 -46.25
N GLU A 182 2.61 -3.06 -47.11
CA GLU A 182 2.59 -2.51 -48.48
C GLU A 182 1.69 -1.27 -48.72
N SER A 183 1.32 -0.49 -47.70
CA SER A 183 0.45 0.70 -47.91
C SER A 183 1.07 2.06 -47.59
N PHE A 184 2.39 2.16 -47.41
CA PHE A 184 3.11 3.45 -47.44
C PHE A 184 3.66 3.77 -48.83
N GLY A 185 2.77 3.79 -49.82
CA GLY A 185 3.04 4.45 -51.10
C GLY A 185 3.04 5.97 -50.90
N ARG A 186 4.20 6.61 -51.01
CA ARG A 186 4.34 8.08 -51.08
C ARG A 186 3.43 8.60 -52.21
N VAL A 187 2.36 9.30 -51.87
CA VAL A 187 1.62 10.09 -52.85
C VAL A 187 2.42 11.37 -53.10
N THR A 188 3.21 11.38 -54.16
CA THR A 188 3.77 12.60 -54.74
C THR A 188 2.66 13.27 -55.55
N MET A 189 2.25 14.48 -55.18
CA MET A 189 1.46 15.34 -56.07
C MET A 189 2.39 15.95 -57.13
N LEU A 190 2.06 15.74 -58.40
CA LEU A 190 2.55 16.51 -59.55
C LEU A 190 1.62 17.69 -59.80
#